data_AF-A0A6P0WPD5-F1
#
_entry.id   AF-A0A6P0WPD5-F1
#
_cell.length_a   1.000
_cell.length_b   1.000
_cell.length_c   1.000
_cell.angle_alpha   90.00
_cell.angle_beta   90.00
_cell.angle_gamma   90.00
#
_symmetry.space_group_name_H-M   'P 1'
#
loop_
_entity.id
_entity.type
_entity.pdbx_description
1 polymer ?
#
loop_
_entity_poly.entity_id
_entity_poly.type
_entity_poly.pdbx_seq_one_letter_code
_entity_poly.pdbx_strand_id
1 'polypeptide(L)'
;MNLSYDPSGYRNLLRMNDEKRLLVEGKQDKQFFKLLLDEFCNQDINIDNADILIDFDRPVGNREKVELICQSVKDKSYSERLVGFADREFREFELGETIKDKLSTHKIEDRLVWSRGHSIENYLLDFSILRHPLRDLSATDCFDEALALFEKIIESAVRKACAASLAAKELEKIKLIETSFNWKLLELLNSQVILSLELWKQELTKKHLPLAETEKIINRYQYWSQKIETVDFSLAKWLCHGHIGISFIWATYSRCVYDVCIRKGVVKPEAEVAGIQGIKENNRFHACASWCARQARKHQCDYPLEVLQLLDITVSH
;
A
#
# COMPACT_ATOMS: atom_id res chain seq x y z
N MET A 1 -6.63 11.60 26.63
CA MET A 1 -6.04 12.74 25.90
C MET A 1 -4.95 12.19 25.02
N ASN A 2 -4.99 12.43 23.71
CA ASN A 2 -3.84 12.13 22.87
C ASN A 2 -2.81 13.22 23.14
N LEU A 3 -1.61 12.83 23.59
CA LEU A 3 -0.50 13.75 23.77
C LEU A 3 0.00 14.18 22.39
N SER A 4 0.11 15.48 22.18
CA SER A 4 0.75 16.08 21.01
C SER A 4 2.08 16.69 21.41
N TYR A 5 3.04 16.70 20.50
CA TYR A 5 4.39 17.19 20.73
C TYR A 5 4.80 18.15 19.63
N ASP A 6 5.37 19.30 20.00
CA ASP A 6 6.22 20.05 19.07
C ASP A 6 7.56 19.29 18.86
N PRO A 7 8.40 19.64 17.85
CA PRO A 7 9.65 18.94 17.59
C PRO A 7 10.63 18.94 18.78
N SER A 8 10.67 20.00 19.59
CA SER A 8 11.53 20.09 20.77
C SER A 8 11.01 19.21 21.91
N GLY A 9 9.69 19.21 22.12
CA GLY A 9 9.00 18.34 23.07
C GLY A 9 9.21 16.87 22.75
N TYR A 10 9.13 16.48 21.48
CA TYR A 10 9.39 15.11 21.05
C TYR A 10 10.86 14.71 21.24
N ARG A 11 11.82 15.60 20.94
CA ARG A 11 13.24 15.35 21.27
C ARG A 11 13.50 15.22 22.77
N ASN A 12 12.80 15.99 23.59
CA ASN A 12 12.90 15.88 25.04
C ASN A 12 12.34 14.55 25.54
N LEU A 13 11.24 14.07 24.96
CA LEU A 13 10.71 12.72 25.23
C LEU A 13 11.77 11.64 24.94
N LEU A 14 12.45 11.71 23.78
CA LEU A 14 13.51 10.77 23.42
C LEU A 14 14.74 10.82 24.35
N ARG A 15 15.04 12.00 24.90
CA ARG A 15 16.16 12.17 25.83
C ARG A 15 15.87 11.60 27.22
N MET A 16 14.65 11.80 27.69
CA MET A 16 14.25 11.47 29.06
C MET A 16 13.77 10.02 29.21
N ASN A 17 13.32 9.39 28.13
CA ASN A 17 12.89 8.00 28.11
C ASN A 17 13.97 7.12 27.44
N ASP A 18 14.29 5.98 28.07
CA ASP A 18 15.28 5.03 27.57
C ASP A 18 14.67 3.97 26.62
N GLU A 19 13.34 3.94 26.48
CA GLU A 19 12.62 3.03 25.57
C GLU A 19 12.87 3.36 24.11
N LYS A 20 13.02 2.31 23.29
CA LYS A 20 13.08 2.44 21.84
C LYS A 20 11.73 2.83 21.27
N ARG A 21 11.78 3.67 20.24
CA ARG A 21 10.61 4.21 19.55
C ARG A 21 10.75 4.04 18.05
N LEU A 22 9.65 3.66 17.43
CA LEU A 22 9.46 3.70 15.99
C LEU A 22 8.50 4.84 15.65
N LEU A 23 8.98 5.84 14.90
CA LEU A 23 8.16 6.93 14.39
C LEU A 23 7.81 6.67 12.93
N VAL A 24 6.52 6.60 12.63
CA VAL A 24 5.99 6.32 11.28
C VAL A 24 5.10 7.46 10.77
N GLU A 25 4.74 7.46 9.50
CA GLU A 25 3.93 8.52 8.92
C GLU A 25 2.47 8.49 9.38
N GLY A 26 1.84 7.32 9.28
CA GLY A 26 0.40 7.17 9.36
C GLY A 26 -0.07 6.11 10.35
N LYS A 27 -1.40 6.02 10.46
CA LYS A 27 -2.06 5.03 11.33
C LYS A 27 -1.95 3.61 10.78
N GLN A 28 -1.96 3.44 9.46
CA GLN A 28 -1.80 2.15 8.80
C GLN A 28 -0.38 1.62 8.97
N ASP A 29 0.66 2.45 8.82
CA ASP A 29 2.04 2.06 9.12
C ASP A 29 2.19 1.61 10.58
N LYS A 30 1.61 2.38 11.52
CA LYS A 30 1.64 2.04 12.94
C LYS A 30 0.98 0.69 13.20
N GLN A 31 -0.15 0.43 12.55
CA GLN A 31 -0.85 -0.85 12.65
C GLN A 31 -0.04 -2.00 12.04
N PHE A 32 0.57 -1.78 10.87
CA PHE A 32 1.42 -2.76 10.20
C PHE A 32 2.60 -3.15 11.08
N PHE A 33 3.36 -2.17 11.58
CA PHE A 33 4.53 -2.45 12.42
C PHE A 33 4.14 -3.05 13.76
N LYS A 34 2.98 -2.71 14.33
CA LYS A 34 2.50 -3.40 15.52
C LYS A 34 2.34 -4.90 15.27
N LEU A 35 1.64 -5.26 14.19
CA LEU A 35 1.44 -6.66 13.81
C LEU A 35 2.75 -7.37 13.45
N LEU A 36 3.66 -6.65 12.79
CA LEU A 36 4.99 -7.19 12.47
C LEU A 36 5.76 -7.48 13.75
N LEU A 37 5.88 -6.51 14.66
CA LEU A 37 6.63 -6.66 15.90
C LEU A 37 6.04 -7.76 16.80
N ASP A 38 4.73 -7.89 16.86
CA ASP A 38 4.05 -8.98 17.60
C ASP A 38 4.48 -10.39 17.13
N GLU A 39 4.90 -10.55 15.86
CA GLU A 39 5.38 -11.83 15.32
C GLU A 39 6.89 -12.08 15.56
N PHE A 40 7.68 -11.03 15.82
CA PHE A 40 9.14 -11.11 15.96
C PHE A 40 9.64 -10.96 17.39
N CYS A 41 8.96 -10.20 18.25
CA CYS A 41 9.42 -9.94 19.61
C CYS A 41 8.28 -9.66 20.58
N ASN A 42 8.49 -10.00 21.85
CA ASN A 42 7.63 -9.57 22.95
C ASN A 42 8.14 -8.27 23.62
N GLN A 43 9.07 -7.56 22.98
CA GLN A 43 9.60 -6.31 23.51
C GLN A 43 8.61 -5.18 23.28
N ASP A 44 8.41 -4.33 24.28
CA ASP A 44 7.52 -3.18 24.18
C ASP A 44 8.24 -2.05 23.43
N ILE A 45 8.05 -2.00 22.12
CA ILE A 45 8.51 -0.89 21.26
C ILE A 45 7.36 0.10 21.12
N ASN A 46 7.58 1.34 21.52
CA ASN A 46 6.59 2.39 21.32
C ASN A 46 6.52 2.79 19.84
N ILE A 47 5.37 2.62 19.22
CA ILE A 47 5.15 3.05 17.83
C ILE A 47 4.33 4.33 17.83
N ASP A 48 4.95 5.42 17.44
CA ASP A 48 4.36 6.75 17.32
C ASP A 48 4.09 7.05 15.84
N ASN A 49 3.04 7.82 15.53
CA ASN A 49 2.80 8.29 14.16
C ASN A 49 2.90 9.82 14.09
N ALA A 50 3.18 10.34 12.91
CA ALA A 50 3.46 11.76 12.71
C ALA A 50 2.27 12.69 13.00
N ASP A 51 1.04 12.16 13.18
CA ASP A 51 -0.13 12.96 13.57
C ASP A 51 0.02 13.57 14.98
N ILE A 52 0.83 12.96 15.86
CA ILE A 52 1.09 13.53 17.20
C ILE A 52 2.05 14.72 17.15
N LEU A 53 2.75 14.93 16.03
CA LEU A 53 3.73 15.98 15.86
C LEU A 53 3.07 17.24 15.29
N ILE A 54 3.14 18.33 16.05
CA ILE A 54 2.51 19.63 15.76
C ILE A 54 3.56 20.76 15.74
N ASP A 55 3.14 21.99 15.41
CA ASP A 55 3.93 23.21 15.58
C ASP A 55 5.33 23.20 14.93
N PHE A 56 5.41 22.72 13.69
CA PHE A 56 6.60 22.91 12.85
C PHE A 56 6.65 24.33 12.27
N ASP A 57 7.85 24.86 12.06
CA ASP A 57 8.09 26.22 11.53
C ASP A 57 7.37 26.51 10.20
N ARG A 58 7.07 25.47 9.43
CA ARG A 58 6.30 25.54 8.18
C ARG A 58 5.34 24.35 8.08
N PRO A 59 4.24 24.46 7.31
CA PRO A 59 3.40 23.32 6.98
C PRO A 59 4.23 22.23 6.30
N VAL A 60 4.20 21.03 6.88
CA VAL A 60 4.93 19.85 6.41
C VAL A 60 3.99 18.64 6.40
N GLY A 61 4.15 17.77 5.40
CA GLY A 61 3.46 16.49 5.34
C GLY A 61 4.01 15.52 6.39
N ASN A 62 3.28 14.42 6.60
CA ASN A 62 3.64 13.44 7.63
C ASN A 62 5.01 12.80 7.36
N ARG A 63 5.35 12.48 6.10
CA ARG A 63 6.70 12.06 5.70
C ARG A 63 7.78 13.04 6.14
N GLU A 64 7.63 14.32 5.78
CA GLU A 64 8.62 15.33 6.14
C GLU A 64 8.75 15.49 7.66
N LYS A 65 7.67 15.32 8.43
CA LYS A 65 7.76 15.33 9.89
C LYS A 65 8.66 14.21 10.41
N VAL A 66 8.49 12.98 9.91
CA VAL A 66 9.35 11.84 10.30
C VAL A 66 10.80 12.12 9.93
N GLU A 67 11.05 12.55 8.69
CA GLU A 67 12.39 12.91 8.19
C GLU A 67 13.06 13.98 9.05
N LEU A 68 12.36 15.08 9.34
CA LEU A 68 12.89 16.20 10.12
C LEU A 68 13.22 15.80 11.56
N ILE A 69 12.37 14.99 12.21
CA ILE A 69 12.66 14.51 13.56
C ILE A 69 13.90 13.62 13.56
N CYS A 70 13.98 12.64 12.65
CA CYS A 70 15.13 11.74 12.53
C CYS A 70 16.43 12.53 12.27
N GLN A 71 16.39 13.47 11.33
CA GLN A 71 17.52 14.33 11.04
C GLN A 71 17.94 15.20 12.24
N SER A 72 16.97 15.71 13.03
CA SER A 72 17.26 16.59 14.17
C SER A 72 17.91 15.88 15.36
N VAL A 73 17.79 14.55 15.44
CA VAL A 73 18.43 13.72 16.47
C VAL A 73 19.68 13.00 15.97
N LYS A 74 20.04 13.19 14.70
CA LYS A 74 21.30 12.70 14.15
C LYS A 74 22.48 13.19 15.01
N ASP A 75 23.43 12.28 15.25
CA ASP A 75 24.63 12.50 16.06
C ASP A 75 24.38 12.88 17.55
N LYS A 76 23.15 12.71 18.05
CA LYS A 76 22.85 12.88 19.48
C LYS A 76 23.05 11.56 20.23
N SER A 77 23.43 11.63 21.51
CA SER A 77 23.66 10.44 22.35
C SER A 77 22.44 9.53 22.53
N TYR A 78 21.24 10.02 22.19
CA TYR A 78 19.97 9.30 22.27
C TYR A 78 19.40 8.95 20.89
N SER A 79 20.16 9.11 19.80
CA SER A 79 19.71 8.79 18.43
C SER A 79 19.29 7.32 18.31
N GLU A 80 20.03 6.40 18.93
CA GLU A 80 19.79 4.95 18.94
C GLU A 80 18.40 4.54 19.46
N ARG A 81 17.72 5.43 20.18
CA ARG A 81 16.37 5.20 20.71
C ARG A 81 15.27 5.47 19.70
N LEU A 82 15.57 6.11 18.58
CA LEU A 82 14.59 6.43 17.54
C LEU A 82 14.92 5.67 16.26
N VAL A 83 13.91 5.03 15.67
CA VAL A 83 13.92 4.60 14.28
C VAL A 83 12.77 5.30 13.57
N GLY A 84 13.04 5.86 12.40
CA GLY A 84 12.03 6.44 11.52
C GLY A 84 11.66 5.46 10.42
N PHE A 85 10.38 5.42 10.04
CA PHE A 85 9.94 4.80 8.80
C PHE A 85 9.10 5.78 7.98
N ALA A 86 9.44 5.91 6.72
CA ALA A 86 8.78 6.79 5.77
C ALA A 86 8.48 6.07 4.46
N ASP A 87 7.38 6.44 3.82
CA ASP A 87 7.05 6.07 2.48
C ASP A 87 8.03 6.74 1.51
N ARG A 88 8.58 5.97 0.58
CA ARG A 88 9.48 6.47 -0.45
C ARG A 88 8.72 7.28 -1.52
N GLU A 89 7.41 7.10 -1.62
CA GLU A 89 6.56 7.65 -2.68
C GLU A 89 7.14 7.29 -4.07
N PHE A 90 7.25 8.26 -4.98
CA PHE A 90 7.86 8.09 -6.29
C PHE A 90 9.36 8.43 -6.33
N ARG A 91 10.02 8.62 -5.18
CA ARG A 91 11.45 8.96 -5.14
C ARG A 91 12.29 7.78 -5.62
N GLU A 92 13.48 8.07 -6.15
CA GLU A 92 14.43 7.07 -6.66
C GLU A 92 13.85 6.17 -7.79
N PHE A 93 12.66 6.45 -8.32
CA PHE A 93 12.17 5.83 -9.55
C PHE A 93 12.49 6.75 -10.74
N GLU A 94 12.97 6.15 -11.83
CA GLU A 94 13.13 6.84 -13.10
C GLU A 94 11.90 6.58 -13.97
N LEU A 95 11.20 7.66 -14.35
CA LEU A 95 9.93 7.60 -15.09
C LEU A 95 10.07 8.21 -16.49
N GLY A 96 11.19 7.93 -17.16
CA GLY A 96 11.52 8.47 -18.48
C GLY A 96 11.06 7.58 -19.63
N GLU A 97 11.90 7.43 -20.64
CA GLU A 97 11.71 6.45 -21.72
C GLU A 97 11.74 5.02 -21.17
N THR A 98 12.69 4.74 -20.27
CA THR A 98 12.74 3.50 -19.48
C THR A 98 12.21 3.75 -18.08
N ILE A 99 11.41 2.81 -17.57
CA ILE A 99 10.97 2.80 -16.18
C ILE A 99 11.96 1.94 -15.39
N LYS A 100 12.59 2.53 -14.37
CA LYS A 100 13.61 1.84 -13.56
C LYS A 100 13.46 2.17 -12.09
N ASP A 101 13.79 1.20 -11.26
CA ASP A 101 14.04 1.41 -9.84
C ASP A 101 15.53 1.65 -9.63
N LYS A 102 15.89 2.75 -8.98
CA LYS A 102 17.30 3.03 -8.64
C LYS A 102 17.74 2.31 -7.36
N LEU A 103 16.81 1.73 -6.61
CA LEU A 103 17.11 0.97 -5.40
C LEU A 103 16.95 -0.53 -5.66
N SER A 104 17.93 -1.31 -5.22
CA SER A 104 17.82 -2.77 -5.13
C SER A 104 17.13 -3.21 -3.84
N THR A 105 17.35 -2.49 -2.74
CA THR A 105 16.86 -2.76 -1.37
C THR A 105 16.20 -1.51 -0.78
N HIS A 106 15.81 -1.55 0.50
CA HIS A 106 15.40 -0.35 1.23
C HIS A 106 16.54 0.68 1.28
N LYS A 107 16.17 1.96 1.24
CA LYS A 107 17.10 3.05 1.50
C LYS A 107 17.13 3.31 3.00
N ILE A 108 18.33 3.32 3.56
CA ILE A 108 18.57 3.68 4.96
C ILE A 108 19.40 4.96 4.98
N GLU A 109 18.90 5.98 5.67
CA GLU A 109 19.61 7.21 5.98
C GLU A 109 19.76 7.31 7.50
N ASP A 110 20.92 6.89 8.01
CA ASP A 110 21.20 6.71 9.44
C ASP A 110 20.16 5.81 10.13
N ARG A 111 19.17 6.40 10.79
CA ARG A 111 18.10 5.70 11.52
C ARG A 111 16.73 5.87 10.90
N LEU A 112 16.67 6.42 9.68
CA LEU A 112 15.47 6.52 8.88
C LEU A 112 15.49 5.44 7.80
N VAL A 113 14.44 4.64 7.73
CA VAL A 113 14.23 3.64 6.68
C VAL A 113 13.11 4.11 5.77
N TRP A 114 13.34 4.06 4.46
CA TRP A 114 12.25 4.26 3.50
C TRP A 114 11.63 2.94 3.09
N SER A 115 10.32 2.94 2.81
CA SER A 115 9.64 1.79 2.21
C SER A 115 10.34 1.33 0.93
N ARG A 116 10.31 0.02 0.66
CA ARG A 116 10.86 -0.54 -0.59
C ARG A 116 10.10 -0.01 -1.81
N GLY A 117 8.78 -0.04 -1.75
CA GLY A 117 7.88 0.52 -2.77
C GLY A 117 7.42 1.92 -2.45
N HIS A 118 6.38 2.37 -3.15
CA HIS A 118 5.74 3.66 -2.94
C HIS A 118 5.29 3.87 -1.49
N SER A 119 4.70 2.86 -0.87
CA SER A 119 4.19 2.88 0.51
C SER A 119 4.17 1.49 1.16
N ILE A 120 3.72 1.39 2.40
CA ILE A 120 3.60 0.12 3.14
C ILE A 120 2.59 -0.87 2.52
N GLU A 121 1.60 -0.42 1.76
CA GLU A 121 0.64 -1.33 1.13
C GLU A 121 1.29 -2.16 0.02
N ASN A 122 2.41 -1.72 -0.55
CA ASN A 122 3.05 -2.45 -1.66
C ASN A 122 3.55 -3.84 -1.25
N TYR A 123 3.89 -4.04 0.03
CA TYR A 123 4.24 -5.37 0.55
C TYR A 123 3.04 -6.33 0.53
N LEU A 124 1.83 -5.81 0.42
CA LEU A 124 0.59 -6.59 0.37
C LEU A 124 0.18 -6.96 -1.06
N LEU A 125 0.82 -6.39 -2.09
CA LEU A 125 0.47 -6.60 -3.50
C LEU A 125 1.11 -7.88 -4.07
N ASP A 126 0.97 -8.99 -3.36
CA ASP A 126 1.45 -10.30 -3.74
C ASP A 126 0.38 -11.36 -3.47
N PHE A 127 0.21 -12.33 -4.36
CA PHE A 127 -0.82 -13.35 -4.20
C PHE A 127 -0.60 -14.22 -2.96
N SER A 128 0.65 -14.53 -2.62
CA SER A 128 1.00 -15.29 -1.40
C SER A 128 0.53 -14.58 -0.12
N ILE A 129 0.48 -13.24 -0.16
CA ILE A 129 -0.03 -12.42 0.94
C ILE A 129 -1.55 -12.28 0.88
N LEU A 130 -2.12 -12.09 -0.31
CA LEU A 130 -3.55 -11.83 -0.47
C LEU A 130 -4.42 -13.07 -0.35
N ARG A 131 -3.90 -14.26 -0.67
CA ARG A 131 -4.69 -15.50 -0.76
C ARG A 131 -5.52 -15.78 0.51
N HIS A 132 -4.88 -15.74 1.68
CA HIS A 132 -5.55 -16.04 2.94
C HIS A 132 -6.54 -14.95 3.36
N PRO A 133 -6.16 -13.66 3.41
CA PRO A 133 -7.11 -12.58 3.65
C PRO A 133 -8.31 -12.61 2.70
N LEU A 134 -8.09 -12.81 1.40
CA LEU A 134 -9.17 -12.90 0.43
C LEU A 134 -10.08 -14.09 0.73
N ARG A 135 -9.54 -15.28 1.02
CA ARG A 135 -10.32 -16.46 1.43
C ARG A 135 -11.16 -16.17 2.68
N ASP A 136 -10.51 -15.72 3.75
CA ASP A 136 -11.14 -15.57 5.07
C ASP A 136 -12.19 -14.45 5.09
N LEU A 137 -11.99 -13.43 4.26
CA LEU A 137 -12.92 -12.32 4.10
C LEU A 137 -14.03 -12.62 3.08
N SER A 138 -13.85 -13.61 2.19
CA SER A 138 -14.86 -14.04 1.23
C SER A 138 -15.70 -15.16 1.82
N ALA A 139 -16.75 -14.79 2.55
CA ALA A 139 -17.74 -15.75 3.05
C ALA A 139 -18.66 -16.29 1.93
N THR A 140 -18.08 -16.82 0.84
CA THR A 140 -18.77 -17.30 -0.36
C THR A 140 -18.29 -18.70 -0.76
N ASP A 141 -19.18 -19.62 -1.10
CA ASP A 141 -18.81 -20.98 -1.55
C ASP A 141 -18.03 -21.00 -2.88
N CYS A 142 -17.88 -19.83 -3.51
CA CYS A 142 -17.11 -19.65 -4.74
C CYS A 142 -15.63 -19.31 -4.50
N PHE A 143 -15.17 -19.15 -3.24
CA PHE A 143 -13.85 -18.57 -2.95
C PHE A 143 -12.69 -19.36 -3.57
N ASP A 144 -12.70 -20.70 -3.56
CA ASP A 144 -11.55 -21.48 -4.05
C ASP A 144 -11.31 -21.28 -5.55
N GLU A 145 -12.38 -21.30 -6.35
CA GLU A 145 -12.32 -21.05 -7.79
C GLU A 145 -12.07 -19.58 -8.12
N ALA A 146 -12.58 -18.66 -7.31
CA ALA A 146 -12.31 -17.23 -7.48
C ALA A 146 -10.85 -16.90 -7.18
N LEU A 147 -10.26 -17.50 -6.15
CA LEU A 147 -8.84 -17.38 -5.84
C LEU A 147 -7.97 -17.98 -6.94
N ALA A 148 -8.33 -19.15 -7.46
CA ALA A 148 -7.60 -19.78 -8.57
C ALA A 148 -7.69 -18.96 -9.87
N LEU A 149 -8.80 -18.24 -10.09
CA LEU A 149 -8.91 -17.29 -11.19
C LEU A 149 -8.07 -16.03 -10.93
N PHE A 150 -8.14 -15.49 -9.72
CA PHE A 150 -7.40 -14.29 -9.32
C PHE A 150 -5.88 -14.47 -9.38
N GLU A 151 -5.37 -15.62 -8.95
CA GLU A 151 -3.95 -16.00 -9.05
C GLU A 151 -3.39 -15.82 -10.47
N LYS A 152 -4.19 -16.17 -11.49
CA LYS A 152 -3.77 -16.11 -12.90
C LYS A 152 -3.73 -14.68 -13.45
N ILE A 153 -4.35 -13.72 -12.79
CA ILE A 153 -4.57 -12.37 -13.33
C ILE A 153 -4.02 -11.25 -12.44
N ILE A 154 -3.52 -11.57 -11.24
CA ILE A 154 -3.04 -10.57 -10.28
C ILE A 154 -1.95 -9.69 -10.87
N GLU A 155 -1.02 -10.25 -11.66
CA GLU A 155 0.03 -9.46 -12.29
C GLU A 155 -0.54 -8.42 -13.25
N SER A 156 -1.51 -8.81 -14.08
CA SER A 156 -2.23 -7.91 -14.97
C SER A 156 -2.94 -6.81 -14.18
N ALA A 157 -3.59 -7.18 -13.07
CA ALA A 157 -4.28 -6.24 -12.18
C ALA A 157 -3.33 -5.19 -11.58
N VAL A 158 -2.18 -5.61 -11.06
CA VAL A 158 -1.16 -4.72 -10.49
C VAL A 158 -0.60 -3.79 -11.56
N ARG A 159 -0.37 -4.27 -12.79
CA ARG A 159 0.08 -3.43 -13.91
C ARG A 159 -0.94 -2.35 -14.25
N LYS A 160 -2.24 -2.68 -14.32
CA LYS A 160 -3.29 -1.68 -14.58
C LYS A 160 -3.39 -0.67 -13.42
N ALA A 161 -3.30 -1.13 -12.17
CA ALA A 161 -3.28 -0.26 -11.00
C ALA A 161 -2.06 0.67 -10.97
N CYS A 162 -0.88 0.19 -11.36
CA CYS A 162 0.34 0.98 -11.48
C CYS A 162 0.20 2.05 -12.57
N ALA A 163 -0.33 1.70 -13.74
CA ALA A 163 -0.59 2.68 -14.80
C ALA A 163 -1.56 3.78 -14.34
N ALA A 164 -2.63 3.41 -13.62
CA ALA A 164 -3.55 4.35 -13.01
C ALA A 164 -2.89 5.23 -11.94
N SER A 165 -1.98 4.66 -11.15
CA SER A 165 -1.22 5.37 -10.11
C SER A 165 -0.34 6.48 -10.71
N LEU A 166 0.37 6.18 -11.79
CA LEU A 166 1.23 7.13 -12.48
C LEU A 166 0.42 8.25 -13.16
N ALA A 167 -0.71 7.91 -13.77
CA ALA A 167 -1.65 8.91 -14.30
C ALA A 167 -2.20 9.80 -13.18
N ALA A 168 -2.55 9.21 -12.03
CA ALA A 168 -3.07 9.95 -10.89
C ALA A 168 -2.04 10.88 -10.27
N LYS A 169 -0.78 10.45 -10.18
CA LYS A 169 0.34 11.25 -9.71
C LYS A 169 0.53 12.50 -10.58
N GLU A 170 0.64 12.33 -11.89
CA GLU A 170 0.93 13.46 -12.79
C GLU A 170 -0.22 14.46 -12.91
N LEU A 171 -1.45 14.00 -12.73
CA LEU A 171 -2.63 14.87 -12.77
C LEU A 171 -3.03 15.37 -11.38
N GLU A 172 -2.30 14.97 -10.32
CA GLU A 172 -2.61 15.29 -8.92
C GLU A 172 -4.04 14.86 -8.52
N LYS A 173 -4.48 13.69 -9.00
CA LYS A 173 -5.84 13.12 -8.83
C LYS A 173 -5.88 11.77 -8.10
N ILE A 174 -4.90 11.48 -7.23
CA ILE A 174 -4.77 10.20 -6.50
C ILE A 174 -6.11 9.74 -5.90
N LYS A 175 -6.69 10.54 -4.99
CA LYS A 175 -7.94 10.19 -4.29
C LYS A 175 -9.15 10.00 -5.22
N LEU A 176 -9.21 10.79 -6.30
CA LEU A 176 -10.29 10.68 -7.28
C LEU A 176 -10.20 9.33 -8.01
N ILE A 177 -9.00 8.97 -8.49
CA ILE A 177 -8.77 7.73 -9.23
C ILE A 177 -8.93 6.51 -8.31
N GLU A 178 -8.37 6.55 -7.11
CA GLU A 178 -8.52 5.50 -6.09
C GLU A 178 -9.98 5.11 -5.85
N THR A 179 -10.86 6.12 -5.70
CA THR A 179 -12.29 5.92 -5.41
C THR A 179 -13.16 5.71 -6.65
N SER A 180 -12.57 5.69 -7.84
CA SER A 180 -13.29 5.52 -9.11
C SER A 180 -13.38 4.08 -9.59
N PHE A 181 -12.53 3.19 -9.08
CA PHE A 181 -12.52 1.79 -9.49
C PHE A 181 -13.66 1.00 -8.83
N ASN A 182 -14.28 0.14 -9.63
CA ASN A 182 -15.23 -0.87 -9.15
C ASN A 182 -15.19 -2.08 -10.09
N TRP A 183 -15.67 -3.23 -9.62
CA TRP A 183 -15.57 -4.51 -10.34
C TRP A 183 -16.34 -4.53 -11.66
N LYS A 184 -17.36 -3.68 -11.84
CA LYS A 184 -18.14 -3.61 -13.09
C LYS A 184 -17.37 -2.96 -14.22
N LEU A 185 -16.28 -2.25 -13.91
CA LEU A 185 -15.37 -1.69 -14.91
C LEU A 185 -14.44 -2.75 -15.50
N LEU A 186 -14.39 -3.93 -14.90
CA LEU A 186 -13.39 -4.95 -15.20
C LEU A 186 -14.02 -6.12 -15.93
N GLU A 187 -13.33 -6.60 -16.95
CA GLU A 187 -13.61 -7.85 -17.66
C GLU A 187 -12.39 -8.76 -17.57
N LEU A 188 -12.61 -10.06 -17.47
CA LEU A 188 -11.55 -11.06 -17.38
C LEU A 188 -11.49 -11.83 -18.70
N LEU A 189 -10.40 -11.66 -19.45
CA LEU A 189 -10.21 -12.29 -20.76
C LEU A 189 -8.79 -12.84 -20.87
N ASN A 190 -8.64 -14.11 -21.25
CA ASN A 190 -7.33 -14.73 -21.53
C ASN A 190 -6.26 -14.48 -20.46
N SER A 191 -6.63 -14.65 -19.18
CA SER A 191 -5.75 -14.38 -18.02
C SER A 191 -5.28 -12.92 -17.90
N GLN A 192 -6.05 -11.98 -18.45
CA GLN A 192 -5.80 -10.54 -18.35
C GLN A 192 -7.00 -9.82 -17.75
N VAL A 193 -6.72 -8.73 -17.03
CA VAL A 193 -7.73 -7.77 -16.59
C VAL A 193 -7.87 -6.69 -17.65
N ILE A 194 -9.07 -6.58 -18.21
CA ILE A 194 -9.43 -5.53 -19.15
C ILE A 194 -10.25 -4.47 -18.40
N LEU A 195 -9.72 -3.25 -18.33
CA LEU A 195 -10.44 -2.10 -17.79
C LEU A 195 -11.23 -1.42 -18.91
N SER A 196 -12.56 -1.39 -18.80
CA SER A 196 -13.43 -0.68 -19.73
C SER A 196 -13.29 0.84 -19.54
N LEU A 197 -12.56 1.46 -20.45
CA LEU A 197 -12.31 2.91 -20.40
C LEU A 197 -13.59 3.72 -20.55
N GLU A 198 -14.53 3.27 -21.38
CA GLU A 198 -15.81 3.95 -21.57
C GLU A 198 -16.67 3.92 -20.30
N LEU A 199 -16.74 2.77 -19.61
CA LEU A 199 -17.43 2.71 -18.32
C LEU A 199 -16.71 3.54 -17.26
N TRP A 200 -15.37 3.54 -17.28
CA TRP A 200 -14.60 4.34 -16.33
C TRP A 200 -14.78 5.84 -16.55
N LYS A 201 -14.83 6.31 -17.81
CA LYS A 201 -15.22 7.69 -18.16
C LYS A 201 -16.58 8.06 -17.58
N GLN A 202 -17.56 7.16 -17.70
CA GLN A 202 -18.89 7.38 -17.14
C GLN A 202 -18.86 7.51 -15.61
N GLU A 203 -18.08 6.66 -14.91
CA GLU A 203 -17.92 6.77 -13.45
C GLU A 203 -17.23 8.06 -13.01
N LEU A 204 -16.20 8.50 -13.73
CA LEU A 204 -15.54 9.80 -13.48
C LEU A 204 -16.50 10.97 -13.71
N THR A 205 -17.33 10.90 -14.75
CA THR A 205 -18.35 11.92 -15.04
C THR A 205 -19.44 11.96 -13.96
N LYS A 206 -19.86 10.80 -13.43
CA LYS A 206 -20.80 10.72 -12.29
C LYS A 206 -20.26 11.38 -11.03
N LYS A 207 -18.93 11.47 -10.88
CA LYS A 207 -18.25 12.23 -9.82
C LYS A 207 -18.10 13.72 -10.16
N HIS A 208 -18.87 14.23 -11.12
CA HIS A 208 -18.90 15.62 -11.58
C HIS A 208 -17.58 16.13 -12.16
N LEU A 209 -16.74 15.23 -12.69
CA LEU A 209 -15.53 15.64 -13.39
C LEU A 209 -15.90 16.14 -14.80
N PRO A 210 -15.40 17.32 -15.25
CA PRO A 210 -15.63 17.78 -16.62
C PRO A 210 -15.13 16.77 -17.65
N LEU A 211 -15.81 16.67 -18.80
CA LEU A 211 -15.45 15.73 -19.86
C LEU A 211 -13.99 15.89 -20.32
N ALA A 212 -13.53 17.14 -20.49
CA ALA A 212 -12.14 17.41 -20.88
C ALA A 212 -11.12 16.89 -19.86
N GLU A 213 -11.42 16.98 -18.56
CA GLU A 213 -10.56 16.43 -17.50
C GLU A 213 -10.63 14.90 -17.45
N THR A 214 -11.81 14.33 -17.70
CA THR A 214 -11.99 12.88 -17.83
C THR A 214 -11.15 12.32 -18.97
N GLU A 215 -11.19 12.94 -20.16
CA GLU A 215 -10.36 12.52 -21.30
C GLU A 215 -8.86 12.64 -21.01
N LYS A 216 -8.41 13.66 -20.28
CA LYS A 216 -7.01 13.76 -19.83
C LYS A 216 -6.59 12.57 -18.97
N ILE A 217 -7.43 12.15 -18.01
CA ILE A 217 -7.18 10.98 -17.17
C ILE A 217 -7.04 9.72 -18.03
N ILE A 218 -7.97 9.49 -18.94
CA ILE A 218 -7.97 8.29 -19.80
C ILE A 218 -6.75 8.26 -20.71
N ASN A 219 -6.45 9.38 -21.38
CA ASN A 219 -5.28 9.48 -22.25
C ASN A 219 -3.98 9.22 -21.48
N ARG A 220 -3.87 9.74 -20.25
CA ARG A 220 -2.69 9.54 -19.41
C ARG A 220 -2.58 8.12 -18.87
N TYR A 221 -3.70 7.51 -18.49
CA TYR A 221 -3.73 6.08 -18.16
C TYR A 221 -3.28 5.23 -19.34
N GLN A 222 -3.79 5.48 -20.55
CA GLN A 222 -3.41 4.71 -21.75
C GLN A 222 -1.92 4.83 -22.05
N TYR A 223 -1.36 6.04 -21.96
CA TYR A 223 0.07 6.27 -22.10
C TYR A 223 0.89 5.42 -21.13
N TRP A 224 0.53 5.43 -19.85
CA TRP A 224 1.27 4.64 -18.84
C TRP A 224 1.02 3.14 -18.96
N SER A 225 -0.18 2.73 -19.34
CA SER A 225 -0.55 1.32 -19.54
C SER A 225 0.35 0.69 -20.60
N GLN A 226 0.60 1.39 -21.71
CA GLN A 226 1.52 0.93 -22.77
C GLN A 226 2.96 0.74 -22.24
N LYS A 227 3.44 1.65 -21.39
CA LYS A 227 4.78 1.56 -20.82
C LYS A 227 4.92 0.48 -19.76
N ILE A 228 3.92 0.34 -18.88
CA ILE A 228 3.95 -0.59 -17.76
C ILE A 228 3.80 -2.04 -18.21
N GLU A 229 3.18 -2.30 -19.37
CA GLU A 229 2.99 -3.66 -19.87
C GLU A 229 4.31 -4.43 -20.03
N THR A 230 5.41 -3.75 -20.37
CA THR A 230 6.73 -4.36 -20.60
C THR A 230 7.66 -4.32 -19.38
N VAL A 231 7.24 -3.68 -18.28
CA VAL A 231 8.03 -3.54 -17.05
C VAL A 231 8.07 -4.87 -16.29
N ASP A 232 9.07 -5.12 -15.44
CA ASP A 232 9.03 -6.30 -14.57
C ASP A 232 7.86 -6.22 -13.56
N PHE A 233 7.28 -7.36 -13.20
CA PHE A 233 6.14 -7.38 -12.26
C PHE A 233 6.53 -6.80 -10.89
N SER A 234 7.73 -7.12 -10.37
CA SER A 234 8.22 -6.60 -9.09
C SER A 234 8.36 -5.08 -9.14
N LEU A 235 8.85 -4.52 -10.25
CA LEU A 235 8.93 -3.07 -10.42
C LEU A 235 7.53 -2.43 -10.48
N ALA A 236 6.58 -3.01 -11.21
CA ALA A 236 5.20 -2.52 -11.22
C ALA A 236 4.55 -2.57 -9.83
N LYS A 237 4.81 -3.65 -9.07
CA LYS A 237 4.37 -3.82 -7.67
C LYS A 237 4.88 -2.68 -6.79
N TRP A 238 6.17 -2.38 -6.85
CA TRP A 238 6.80 -1.36 -6.00
C TRP A 238 6.47 0.07 -6.43
N LEU A 239 6.23 0.32 -7.71
CA LEU A 239 5.90 1.64 -8.24
C LEU A 239 4.42 2.02 -8.05
N CYS A 240 3.54 1.04 -7.89
CA CYS A 240 2.11 1.27 -7.73
C CYS A 240 1.81 2.09 -6.46
N HIS A 241 0.90 3.07 -6.54
CA HIS A 241 0.44 3.78 -5.35
C HIS A 241 -0.41 2.83 -4.50
N GLY A 242 -0.01 2.63 -3.23
CA GLY A 242 -0.57 1.62 -2.32
C GLY A 242 -2.10 1.53 -2.32
N HIS A 243 -2.78 2.63 -1.99
CA HIS A 243 -4.26 2.65 -1.93
C HIS A 243 -4.93 2.37 -3.28
N ILE A 244 -4.35 2.85 -4.39
CA ILE A 244 -4.89 2.58 -5.73
C ILE A 244 -4.72 1.09 -6.05
N GLY A 245 -3.54 0.54 -5.75
CA GLY A 245 -3.22 -0.89 -5.84
C GLY A 245 -4.25 -1.74 -5.10
N ILE A 246 -4.43 -1.49 -3.81
CA ILE A 246 -5.38 -2.22 -2.98
C ILE A 246 -6.81 -2.07 -3.52
N SER A 247 -7.29 -0.86 -3.79
CA SER A 247 -8.63 -0.61 -4.35
C SER A 247 -8.87 -1.42 -5.63
N PHE A 248 -7.91 -1.40 -6.56
CA PHE A 248 -8.01 -2.12 -7.83
C PHE A 248 -7.93 -3.65 -7.65
N ILE A 249 -7.10 -4.14 -6.74
CA ILE A 249 -7.02 -5.57 -6.39
C ILE A 249 -8.36 -6.07 -5.85
N TRP A 250 -8.98 -5.35 -4.92
CA TRP A 250 -10.27 -5.74 -4.36
C TRP A 250 -11.38 -5.70 -5.41
N ALA A 251 -11.37 -4.73 -6.32
CA ALA A 251 -12.28 -4.69 -7.46
C ALA A 251 -12.06 -5.87 -8.42
N THR A 252 -10.81 -6.25 -8.67
CA THR A 252 -10.45 -7.38 -9.54
C THR A 252 -10.88 -8.72 -8.94
N TYR A 253 -10.61 -8.94 -7.67
CA TYR A 253 -11.04 -10.15 -6.98
C TYR A 253 -12.57 -10.24 -6.89
N SER A 254 -13.25 -9.12 -6.64
CA SER A 254 -14.71 -9.02 -6.71
C SER A 254 -15.25 -9.45 -8.08
N ARG A 255 -14.57 -9.07 -9.17
CA ARG A 255 -14.91 -9.52 -10.52
C ARG A 255 -14.70 -11.04 -10.70
N CYS A 256 -13.65 -11.60 -10.12
CA CYS A 256 -13.42 -13.05 -10.14
C CYS A 256 -14.57 -13.81 -9.48
N VAL A 257 -15.01 -13.35 -8.30
CA VAL A 257 -16.14 -13.94 -7.58
C VAL A 257 -17.41 -13.86 -8.43
N TYR A 258 -17.69 -12.69 -9.02
CA TYR A 258 -18.83 -12.52 -9.92
C TYR A 258 -18.85 -13.56 -11.06
N ASP A 259 -17.74 -13.67 -11.80
CA ASP A 259 -17.64 -14.56 -12.95
C ASP A 259 -17.71 -16.05 -12.55
N VAL A 260 -17.22 -16.42 -11.37
CA VAL A 260 -17.39 -17.78 -10.82
C VAL A 260 -18.84 -18.04 -10.42
N CYS A 261 -19.48 -17.11 -9.71
CA CYS A 261 -20.87 -17.23 -9.29
C CYS A 261 -21.81 -17.41 -10.50
N ILE A 262 -21.59 -16.64 -11.57
CA ILE A 262 -22.32 -16.80 -12.84
C ILE A 262 -22.13 -18.21 -13.42
N ARG A 263 -20.88 -18.68 -13.52
CA ARG A 263 -20.58 -20.03 -14.06
C ARG A 263 -21.20 -21.15 -13.23
N LYS A 264 -21.31 -20.98 -11.92
CA LYS A 264 -21.95 -21.93 -11.00
C LYS A 264 -23.47 -21.83 -10.94
N GLY A 265 -24.07 -20.85 -11.64
CA GLY A 265 -25.52 -20.64 -11.60
C GLY A 265 -26.03 -20.11 -10.25
N VAL A 266 -25.20 -19.39 -9.49
CA VAL A 266 -25.63 -18.70 -8.27
C VAL A 266 -26.70 -17.67 -8.63
N VAL A 267 -27.82 -17.67 -7.91
CA VAL A 267 -29.02 -16.87 -8.25
C VAL A 267 -28.79 -15.36 -8.15
N LYS A 268 -27.94 -14.91 -7.21
CA LYS A 268 -27.65 -13.48 -6.94
C LYS A 268 -26.14 -13.23 -6.84
N PRO A 269 -25.39 -13.32 -7.94
CA PRO A 269 -23.93 -13.17 -7.93
C PRO A 269 -23.49 -11.78 -7.43
N GLU A 270 -24.28 -10.73 -7.68
CA GLU A 270 -24.00 -9.39 -7.17
C GLU A 270 -24.08 -9.30 -5.64
N ALA A 271 -24.89 -10.14 -4.98
CA ALA A 271 -25.00 -10.14 -3.52
C ALA A 271 -23.73 -10.70 -2.87
N GLU A 272 -23.13 -11.74 -3.46
CA GLU A 272 -21.84 -12.29 -3.05
C GLU A 272 -20.73 -11.24 -3.16
N VAL A 273 -20.70 -10.53 -4.29
CA VAL A 273 -19.75 -9.43 -4.49
C VAL A 273 -19.98 -8.29 -3.50
N ALA A 274 -21.23 -7.93 -3.22
CA ALA A 274 -21.57 -6.89 -2.25
C ALA A 274 -21.08 -7.24 -0.83
N GLY A 275 -21.11 -8.52 -0.44
CA GLY A 275 -20.54 -8.99 0.82
C GLY A 275 -19.04 -8.68 0.94
N ILE A 276 -18.28 -8.93 -0.12
CA ILE A 276 -16.84 -8.63 -0.19
C ILE A 276 -16.59 -7.12 -0.22
N GLN A 277 -17.34 -6.39 -1.04
CA GLN A 277 -17.21 -4.94 -1.17
C GLN A 277 -17.62 -4.17 0.10
N GLY A 278 -18.50 -4.73 0.91
CA GLY A 278 -18.94 -4.16 2.19
C GLY A 278 -17.91 -4.22 3.32
N ILE A 279 -16.82 -4.98 3.13
CA ILE A 279 -15.76 -5.09 4.14
C ILE A 279 -15.00 -3.77 4.22
N LYS A 280 -14.91 -3.21 5.43
CA LYS A 280 -14.23 -1.94 5.67
C LYS A 280 -12.74 -2.03 5.31
N GLU A 281 -12.20 -0.96 4.76
CA GLU A 281 -10.79 -0.87 4.37
C GLU A 281 -9.83 -1.24 5.50
N ASN A 282 -10.06 -0.73 6.72
CA ASN A 282 -9.23 -1.09 7.88
C ASN A 282 -9.22 -2.60 8.18
N ASN A 283 -10.32 -3.29 7.94
CA ASN A 283 -10.38 -4.75 8.16
C ASN A 283 -9.62 -5.49 7.07
N ARG A 284 -9.73 -5.04 5.81
CA ARG A 284 -8.96 -5.57 4.68
C ARG A 284 -7.46 -5.40 4.93
N PHE A 285 -7.06 -4.18 5.26
CA PHE A 285 -5.66 -3.85 5.57
C PHE A 285 -5.15 -4.68 6.75
N HIS A 286 -5.88 -4.74 7.86
CA HIS A 286 -5.49 -5.53 9.03
C HIS A 286 -5.29 -7.01 8.71
N ALA A 287 -6.20 -7.62 7.97
CA ALA A 287 -6.09 -9.03 7.58
C ALA A 287 -4.84 -9.27 6.71
N CYS A 288 -4.63 -8.42 5.69
CA CYS A 288 -3.45 -8.51 4.84
C CYS A 288 -2.14 -8.26 5.60
N ALA A 289 -2.08 -7.24 6.45
CA ALA A 289 -0.91 -6.90 7.24
C ALA A 289 -0.58 -7.99 8.27
N SER A 290 -1.59 -8.58 8.93
CA SER A 290 -1.39 -9.68 9.87
C SER A 290 -0.85 -10.92 9.17
N TRP A 291 -1.38 -11.25 7.99
CA TRP A 291 -0.86 -12.37 7.22
C TRP A 291 0.55 -12.10 6.70
N CYS A 292 0.82 -10.88 6.22
CA CYS A 292 2.16 -10.45 5.82
C CYS A 292 3.17 -10.60 6.95
N ALA A 293 2.85 -10.16 8.17
CA ALA A 293 3.71 -10.31 9.34
C ALA A 293 4.06 -11.79 9.63
N ARG A 294 3.08 -12.70 9.54
CA ARG A 294 3.31 -14.15 9.70
C ARG A 294 4.20 -14.74 8.61
N GLN A 295 4.07 -14.27 7.37
CA GLN A 295 4.91 -14.71 6.24
C GLN A 295 6.33 -14.15 6.36
N ALA A 296 6.46 -12.89 6.79
CA ALA A 296 7.74 -12.23 7.08
C ALA A 296 8.54 -13.03 8.12
N ARG A 297 7.89 -13.48 9.20
CA ARG A 297 8.54 -14.30 10.24
C ARG A 297 9.13 -15.61 9.72
N LYS A 298 8.56 -16.14 8.63
CA LYS A 298 8.98 -17.37 7.93
C LYS A 298 9.92 -17.09 6.77
N HIS A 299 10.30 -15.83 6.53
CA HIS A 299 11.10 -15.40 5.38
C HIS A 299 10.44 -15.74 4.03
N GLN A 300 9.11 -15.68 3.96
CA GLN A 300 8.32 -16.04 2.79
C GLN A 300 7.79 -14.83 2.01
N CYS A 301 8.08 -13.61 2.46
CA CYS A 301 7.74 -12.38 1.75
C CYS A 301 8.76 -11.26 2.04
N ASP A 302 8.70 -10.18 1.26
CA ASP A 302 9.41 -8.95 1.54
C ASP A 302 8.77 -8.23 2.74
N TYR A 303 9.59 -7.57 3.57
CA TYR A 303 9.17 -6.73 4.69
C TYR A 303 10.31 -5.77 5.06
N PRO A 304 10.06 -4.70 5.84
CA PRO A 304 11.10 -3.75 6.26
C PRO A 304 12.00 -4.33 7.36
N LEU A 305 12.83 -5.30 7.01
CA LEU A 305 13.77 -5.98 7.91
C LEU A 305 14.74 -4.99 8.57
N GLU A 306 15.17 -3.98 7.83
CA GLU A 306 16.09 -2.92 8.26
C GLU A 306 15.55 -2.16 9.47
N VAL A 307 14.22 -1.97 9.56
CA VAL A 307 13.59 -1.36 10.74
C VAL A 307 13.77 -2.25 11.97
N LEU A 308 13.56 -3.56 11.83
CA LEU A 308 13.74 -4.49 12.95
C LEU A 308 15.20 -4.54 13.40
N GLN A 309 16.15 -4.53 12.45
CA GLN A 309 17.58 -4.50 12.74
C GLN A 309 17.98 -3.24 13.50
N LEU A 310 17.52 -2.05 13.09
CA LEU A 310 17.78 -0.80 13.81
C LEU A 310 17.11 -0.77 15.19
N LEU A 311 16.02 -1.51 15.39
CA LEU A 311 15.39 -1.69 16.69
C LEU A 311 16.10 -2.73 17.57
N ASP A 312 17.25 -3.29 17.15
CA ASP A 312 17.99 -4.39 17.81
C ASP A 312 17.14 -5.67 18.00
N ILE A 313 16.18 -5.90 17.11
CA ILE A 313 15.37 -7.11 17.13
C ILE A 313 16.11 -8.20 16.37
N THR A 314 16.47 -9.27 17.08
CA THR A 314 17.19 -10.39 16.49
C THR A 314 16.26 -11.20 15.61
N VAL A 315 16.52 -11.19 14.30
CA VAL A 315 15.79 -12.01 13.33
C VAL A 315 16.59 -13.29 13.08
N SER A 316 16.09 -14.42 13.60
CA SER A 316 16.69 -15.74 13.33
C SER A 316 16.33 -16.19 11.92
N HIS A 317 17.34 -16.52 11.11
CA HIS A 317 17.18 -17.13 9.79
C HIS A 317 16.95 -18.62 9.86
#